data_AF-A0A957IKR1-F1
#
_entry.id   AF-A0A957IKR1-F1
#
_cell.length_a   1.000
_cell.length_b   1.000
_cell.length_c   1.000
_cell.angle_alpha   90.00
_cell.angle_beta   90.00
_cell.angle_gamma   90.00
#
_symmetry.space_group_name_H-M   'P 1'
#
loop_
_entity.id
_entity.type
_entity.pdbx_description
1 polymer ?
#
loop_
_entity_poly.entity_id
_entity_poly.type
_entity_poly.pdbx_seq_one_letter_code
_entity_poly.pdbx_strand_id
1 'polypeptide(L)'
;MTPISIPQENLAQERRSALLTIGLLLISLLLGWQVKTAVQNATRTVERDGFTAEIPDGWLVQDGAGDLVFVARNPLALDHLYRVSQVAAADDLVLLAENRNLERGRLDETFRILAAEPVVFAGQDAYKVSFARADID
;
A
#
# COMPACT_ATOMS: atom_id res chain seq x y z
N MET A 1 16.65 -65.05 3.09
CA MET A 1 16.14 -63.68 2.87
C MET A 1 15.20 -63.74 1.67
N THR A 2 13.90 -63.74 1.90
CA THR A 2 12.90 -63.76 0.83
C THR A 2 12.68 -62.34 0.32
N PRO A 3 12.84 -62.08 -0.99
CA PRO A 3 12.59 -60.76 -1.55
C PRO A 3 11.09 -60.47 -1.53
N ILE A 4 10.70 -59.39 -0.84
CA ILE A 4 9.32 -58.88 -0.84
C ILE A 4 9.15 -58.08 -2.13
N SER A 5 8.44 -58.64 -3.11
CA SER A 5 8.02 -57.94 -4.32
C SER A 5 6.85 -57.03 -3.99
N ILE A 6 7.08 -55.72 -3.94
CA ILE A 6 6.01 -54.74 -3.81
C ILE A 6 5.18 -54.77 -5.12
N PRO A 7 3.86 -55.01 -5.06
CA PRO A 7 3.00 -55.01 -6.25
C PRO A 7 3.06 -53.63 -6.93
N GLN A 8 3.34 -53.59 -8.25
CA GLN A 8 3.48 -52.34 -8.98
C GLN A 8 2.20 -51.47 -8.99
N GLU A 9 1.03 -52.08 -8.80
CA GLU A 9 -0.25 -51.35 -8.66
C GLU A 9 -0.28 -50.46 -7.41
N ASN A 10 0.30 -50.91 -6.29
CA ASN A 10 0.37 -50.12 -5.06
C ASN A 10 1.26 -48.87 -5.26
N LEU A 11 2.37 -49.00 -5.99
CA LEU A 11 3.25 -47.88 -6.30
C LEU A 11 2.58 -46.83 -7.20
N ALA A 12 1.75 -47.26 -8.17
CA ALA A 12 1.02 -46.35 -9.03
C ALA A 12 -0.08 -45.59 -8.27
N GLN A 13 -0.77 -46.27 -7.35
CA GLN A 13 -1.80 -45.67 -6.50
C GLN A 13 -1.20 -44.69 -5.48
N GLU A 14 -0.08 -45.04 -4.86
CA GLU A 14 0.67 -44.14 -3.96
C GLU A 14 1.15 -42.89 -4.69
N ARG A 15 1.71 -43.02 -5.91
CA ARG A 15 2.13 -41.86 -6.72
C ARG A 15 0.97 -40.95 -7.09
N ARG A 16 -0.18 -41.51 -7.47
CA ARG A 16 -1.40 -40.72 -7.75
C ARG A 16 -1.90 -40.00 -6.51
N SER A 17 -1.93 -40.68 -5.36
CA SER A 17 -2.32 -40.10 -4.08
C SER A 17 -1.36 -38.98 -3.65
N ALA A 18 -0.05 -39.19 -3.79
CA ALA A 18 0.96 -38.19 -3.51
C ALA A 18 0.80 -36.95 -4.41
N LEU A 19 0.59 -37.14 -5.72
CA LEU A 19 0.36 -36.04 -6.66
C LEU A 19 -0.92 -35.25 -6.34
N LEU A 20 -2.01 -35.95 -5.99
CA LEU A 20 -3.25 -35.31 -5.57
C LEU A 20 -3.07 -34.51 -4.28
N THR A 21 -2.35 -35.07 -3.31
CA THR A 21 -2.07 -34.41 -2.02
C THR A 21 -1.24 -33.15 -2.23
N ILE A 22 -0.18 -33.23 -3.05
CA ILE A 22 0.64 -32.07 -3.43
C ILE A 22 -0.21 -31.03 -4.17
N GLY A 23 -1.04 -31.46 -5.11
CA GLY A 23 -1.95 -30.58 -5.84
C GLY A 23 -2.92 -29.83 -4.91
N LEU A 24 -3.53 -30.56 -3.96
CA LEU A 24 -4.43 -29.97 -2.97
C LEU A 24 -3.71 -28.94 -2.08
N LEU A 25 -2.47 -29.24 -1.69
CA LEU A 25 -1.65 -28.35 -0.87
C LEU A 25 -1.27 -27.07 -1.62
N LEU A 26 -0.92 -27.18 -2.91
CA LEU A 26 -0.67 -26.02 -3.77
C LEU A 26 -1.91 -25.16 -3.94
N ILE A 27 -3.07 -25.76 -4.18
CA ILE A 27 -4.35 -25.04 -4.28
C ILE A 27 -4.65 -24.30 -2.98
N SER A 28 -4.46 -24.96 -1.84
CA SER A 28 -4.70 -24.36 -0.52
C SER A 28 -3.78 -23.17 -0.27
N LEU A 29 -2.50 -23.27 -0.66
CA LEU A 29 -1.53 -22.19 -0.52
C LEU A 29 -1.88 -21.00 -1.43
N LEU A 30 -2.30 -21.26 -2.67
CA LEU A 30 -2.72 -20.21 -3.61
C LEU A 30 -3.98 -19.49 -3.13
N LEU A 31 -4.96 -20.23 -2.58
CA LEU A 31 -6.16 -19.63 -1.99
C LEU A 31 -5.81 -18.78 -0.76
N GLY A 32 -4.97 -19.30 0.14
CA GLY A 32 -4.50 -18.55 1.31
C GLY A 32 -3.74 -17.28 0.92
N TRP A 33 -2.90 -17.36 -0.11
CA TRP A 33 -2.22 -16.19 -0.67
C TRP A 33 -3.23 -15.18 -1.20
N GLN A 34 -4.14 -15.57 -2.08
CA GLN A 34 -5.15 -14.68 -2.66
C GLN A 34 -5.94 -13.93 -1.58
N VAL A 35 -6.41 -14.64 -0.55
CA VAL A 35 -7.13 -14.02 0.58
C VAL A 35 -6.26 -13.02 1.32
N LYS A 36 -5.01 -13.38 1.62
CA LYS A 36 -4.07 -12.46 2.28
C LYS A 36 -3.85 -11.19 1.46
N THR A 37 -3.60 -11.32 0.16
CA THR A 37 -3.38 -10.18 -0.73
C THR A 37 -4.64 -9.32 -0.84
N ALA A 38 -5.83 -9.91 -0.91
CA ALA A 38 -7.09 -9.18 -0.94
C ALA A 38 -7.29 -8.35 0.33
N VAL A 39 -7.06 -8.94 1.50
CA VAL A 39 -7.21 -8.23 2.79
C VAL A 39 -6.16 -7.12 2.96
N GLN A 40 -4.91 -7.38 2.57
CA GLN A 40 -3.82 -6.39 2.70
C GLN A 40 -3.97 -5.19 1.76
N ASN A 41 -4.65 -5.36 0.63
CA ASN A 41 -4.92 -4.32 -0.35
C ASN A 41 -6.34 -3.78 -0.27
N ALA A 42 -7.14 -4.18 0.73
CA ALA A 42 -8.48 -3.68 0.90
C ALA A 42 -8.44 -2.18 1.20
N THR A 43 -9.16 -1.39 0.40
CA THR A 43 -9.35 0.05 0.60
C THR A 43 -10.81 0.36 0.82
N ARG A 44 -11.08 1.48 1.49
CA ARG A 44 -12.40 2.07 1.64
C ARG A 44 -12.37 3.52 1.21
N THR A 45 -13.46 3.97 0.60
CA THR A 45 -13.63 5.36 0.19
C THR A 45 -14.04 6.21 1.38
N VAL A 46 -13.39 7.36 1.55
CA VAL A 46 -13.75 8.40 2.52
C VAL A 46 -14.11 9.67 1.76
N GLU A 47 -15.24 10.26 2.12
CA GLU A 47 -15.73 11.52 1.58
C GLU A 47 -15.84 12.57 2.71
N ARG A 48 -15.15 13.70 2.52
CA ARG A 48 -15.08 14.83 3.46
C ARG A 48 -14.93 16.14 2.69
N ASP A 49 -15.76 17.13 3.01
CA ASP A 49 -15.70 18.49 2.43
C ASP A 49 -15.59 18.52 0.89
N GLY A 50 -16.27 17.60 0.20
CA GLY A 50 -16.24 17.47 -1.26
C GLY A 50 -14.99 16.78 -1.82
N PHE A 51 -14.08 16.31 -0.97
CA PHE A 51 -12.94 15.49 -1.35
C PHE A 51 -13.26 14.01 -1.14
N THR A 52 -12.85 13.20 -2.12
CA THR A 52 -12.97 11.75 -2.07
C THR A 52 -11.58 11.13 -2.15
N ALA A 53 -11.27 10.21 -1.23
CA ALA A 53 -10.02 9.48 -1.25
C ALA A 53 -10.21 8.02 -0.85
N GLU A 54 -9.38 7.14 -1.42
CA GLU A 54 -9.29 5.74 -1.01
C GLU A 54 -8.22 5.60 0.08
N ILE A 55 -8.59 5.02 1.21
CA ILE A 55 -7.67 4.73 2.31
C ILE A 55 -7.66 3.23 2.59
N PRO A 56 -6.54 2.65 3.07
CA PRO A 56 -6.52 1.25 3.46
C PRO A 56 -7.55 0.95 4.56
N ASP A 57 -8.17 -0.23 4.48
CA ASP A 57 -9.13 -0.65 5.47
C ASP A 57 -8.46 -0.83 6.84
N GLY A 58 -9.21 -0.52 7.91
CA GLY A 58 -8.69 -0.51 9.28
C GLY A 58 -7.86 0.71 9.68
N TRP A 59 -7.57 1.65 8.78
CA TRP A 59 -6.96 2.93 9.16
C TRP A 59 -7.95 3.81 9.92
N LEU A 60 -7.47 4.47 10.96
CA LEU A 60 -8.23 5.43 11.75
C LEU A 60 -8.28 6.76 11.01
N VAL A 61 -9.49 7.31 10.84
CA VAL A 61 -9.71 8.60 10.18
C VAL A 61 -10.08 9.62 11.24
N GLN A 62 -9.38 10.75 11.20
CA GLN A 62 -9.64 11.90 12.03
C GLN A 62 -9.96 13.09 11.12
N ASP A 63 -11.04 13.79 11.45
CA ASP A 63 -11.39 15.03 10.75
C ASP A 63 -10.32 16.10 11.02
N GLY A 64 -10.02 16.88 9.99
CA GLY A 64 -9.03 17.94 10.05
C GLY A 64 -9.60 19.24 10.65
N ALA A 65 -8.73 20.23 10.77
CA ALA A 65 -9.10 21.59 11.18
C ALA A 65 -8.27 22.61 10.37
N GLY A 66 -8.89 23.75 10.03
CA GLY A 66 -8.22 24.79 9.25
C GLY A 66 -8.04 24.40 7.78
N ASP A 67 -6.79 24.32 7.32
CA ASP A 67 -6.42 23.90 5.96
C ASP A 67 -6.41 22.37 5.80
N LEU A 68 -6.48 21.64 6.91
CA LEU A 68 -6.50 20.18 6.94
C LEU A 68 -7.92 19.67 6.75
N VAL A 69 -8.16 18.85 5.72
CA VAL A 69 -9.47 18.23 5.47
C VAL A 69 -9.62 16.98 6.34
N PHE A 70 -8.69 16.04 6.24
CA PHE A 70 -8.65 14.87 7.11
C PHE A 70 -7.26 14.25 7.18
N VAL A 71 -7.06 13.40 8.19
CA VAL A 71 -5.89 12.55 8.35
C VAL A 71 -6.33 11.11 8.58
N ALA A 72 -5.78 10.18 7.83
CA ALA A 72 -5.89 8.75 8.08
C ALA A 72 -4.55 8.20 8.58
N ARG A 73 -4.56 7.36 9.61
CA ARG A 73 -3.36 6.77 10.21
C ARG A 73 -3.50 5.27 10.39
N ASN A 74 -2.40 4.56 10.23
CA ASN A 74 -2.35 3.15 10.60
C ASN A 74 -2.22 3.02 12.13
N PRO A 75 -3.17 2.37 12.83
CA PRO A 75 -3.07 2.17 14.28
C PRO A 75 -1.91 1.27 14.70
N LEU A 76 -1.35 0.47 13.78
CA LEU A 76 -0.25 -0.46 14.03
C LEU A 76 1.12 0.09 13.61
N ALA A 77 1.17 1.18 12.84
CA ALA A 77 2.39 1.80 12.33
C ALA A 77 2.20 3.32 12.29
N LEU A 78 2.62 4.00 13.36
CA LEU A 78 2.30 5.42 13.58
C LEU A 78 2.96 6.38 12.56
N ASP A 79 4.01 5.90 11.90
CA ASP A 79 4.74 6.55 10.81
C ASP A 79 3.96 6.54 9.48
N HIS A 80 3.02 5.61 9.32
CA HIS A 80 2.16 5.53 8.14
C HIS A 80 0.96 6.47 8.28
N LEU A 81 1.04 7.61 7.58
CA LEU A 81 0.01 8.63 7.57
C LEU A 81 -0.41 9.01 6.15
N TYR A 82 -1.68 9.30 5.98
CA TYR A 82 -2.25 9.86 4.77
C TYR A 82 -3.01 11.13 5.13
N ARG A 83 -2.71 12.22 4.45
CA ARG A 83 -3.20 13.54 4.80
C ARG A 83 -3.69 14.27 3.57
N VAL A 84 -4.89 14.83 3.67
CA VAL A 84 -5.46 15.71 2.64
C VAL A 84 -5.63 17.10 3.23
N SER A 85 -5.08 18.10 2.54
CA SER A 85 -5.22 19.51 2.91
C SER A 85 -5.61 20.35 1.70
N GLN A 86 -6.40 21.39 1.98
CA GLN A 86 -6.82 22.39 1.01
C GLN A 86 -5.97 23.64 1.22
N VAL A 87 -5.29 24.08 0.17
CA VAL A 87 -4.53 25.32 0.16
C VAL A 87 -5.16 26.26 -0.85
N ALA A 88 -5.03 27.57 -0.62
CA ALA A 88 -5.41 28.57 -1.61
C ALA A 88 -4.78 28.25 -2.97
N ALA A 89 -5.56 28.43 -4.03
CA ALA A 89 -5.09 28.17 -5.39
C ALA A 89 -3.83 29.00 -5.67
N ALA A 90 -2.79 28.33 -6.17
CA ALA A 90 -1.61 28.97 -6.72
C ALA A 90 -1.66 28.87 -8.25
N ASP A 91 -1.23 29.91 -8.94
CA ASP A 91 -1.22 29.93 -10.41
C ASP A 91 -0.23 28.92 -11.01
N ASP A 92 0.76 28.48 -10.21
CA ASP A 92 1.79 27.52 -10.62
C ASP A 92 1.96 26.40 -9.58
N LEU A 93 1.56 25.18 -9.99
CA LEU A 93 1.68 23.96 -9.18
C LEU A 93 3.13 23.55 -8.91
N VAL A 94 4.04 23.84 -9.84
CA VAL A 94 5.47 23.53 -9.69
C VAL A 94 6.05 24.41 -8.61
N LEU A 95 5.83 25.73 -8.70
CA LEU A 95 6.29 26.68 -7.69
C LEU A 95 5.72 26.39 -6.30
N LEU A 96 4.44 26.00 -6.22
CA LEU A 96 3.81 25.59 -4.97
C LEU A 96 4.51 24.36 -4.36
N ALA A 97 4.82 23.36 -5.19
CA ALA A 97 5.52 22.16 -4.75
C ALA A 97 6.95 22.45 -4.30
N GLU A 98 7.68 23.29 -5.04
CA GLU A 98 9.04 23.73 -4.70
C GLU A 98 9.07 24.47 -3.35
N ASN A 99 8.16 25.42 -3.13
CA ASN A 99 8.05 26.15 -1.88
C ASN A 99 7.79 25.20 -0.69
N ARG A 100 6.85 24.25 -0.84
CA ARG A 100 6.58 23.24 0.19
C ARG A 100 7.78 22.34 0.48
N ASN A 101 8.52 21.94 -0.55
CA ASN A 101 9.71 21.12 -0.37
C ASN A 101 10.84 21.89 0.31
N LEU A 102 11.00 23.17 -0.01
CA LEU A 102 11.99 24.04 0.60
C LEU A 102 11.69 24.28 2.08
N GLU A 103 10.42 24.48 2.45
CA GLU A 103 9.99 24.53 3.84
C GLU A 103 10.34 23.24 4.59
N ARG A 104 10.06 22.07 4.00
CA ARG A 104 10.43 20.77 4.60
C ARG A 104 11.93 20.62 4.77
N GLY A 105 12.72 20.98 3.75
CA GLY A 105 14.18 20.94 3.82
C GLY A 105 14.79 21.89 4.84
N ARG A 106 14.08 22.96 5.22
CA ARG A 106 14.48 23.84 6.33
C ARG A 106 14.20 23.25 7.70
N LEU A 107 13.15 22.43 7.81
CA LEU A 107 12.75 21.79 9.07
C LEU A 107 13.50 20.48 9.34
N ASP A 108 14.01 19.83 8.30
CA ASP A 108 14.64 18.52 8.36
C ASP A 108 15.86 18.45 7.42
N GLU A 109 17.06 18.45 8.01
CA GLU A 109 18.32 18.40 7.27
C GLU A 109 18.53 17.07 6.50
N THR A 110 17.78 16.02 6.84
CA THR A 110 17.84 14.71 6.20
C THR A 110 16.87 14.60 5.02
N PHE A 111 16.00 15.59 4.82
CA PHE A 111 15.03 15.61 3.72
C PHE A 111 15.71 15.65 2.37
N ARG A 112 15.39 14.71 1.48
CA ARG A 112 15.89 14.63 0.10
C ARG A 112 14.75 14.33 -0.86
N ILE A 113 14.66 15.09 -1.94
CA ILE A 113 13.74 14.80 -3.04
C ILE A 113 14.32 13.64 -3.86
N LEU A 114 13.48 12.64 -4.15
CA LEU A 114 13.84 11.49 -4.98
C LEU A 114 13.34 11.67 -6.42
N ALA A 115 12.13 12.19 -6.57
CA ALA A 115 11.51 12.46 -7.87
C ALA A 115 10.51 13.62 -7.74
N ALA A 116 10.41 14.45 -8.77
CA ALA A 116 9.44 15.52 -8.88
C ALA A 116 9.00 15.65 -10.35
N GLU A 117 7.72 15.45 -10.61
CA GLU A 117 7.20 15.36 -11.98
C GLU A 117 5.74 15.85 -12.09
N PRO A 118 5.38 16.48 -13.21
CA PRO A 118 3.98 16.77 -13.52
C PRO A 118 3.24 15.45 -13.82
N VAL A 119 2.01 15.35 -13.32
CA VAL A 119 1.13 14.19 -13.53
C VAL A 119 -0.29 14.68 -13.80
N VAL A 120 -1.12 13.84 -14.39
CA VAL A 120 -2.56 14.11 -14.51
C VAL A 120 -3.29 13.24 -13.51
N PHE A 121 -4.06 13.85 -12.61
CA PHE A 121 -4.86 13.14 -11.61
C PHE A 121 -6.34 13.49 -11.81
N ALA A 122 -7.18 12.48 -12.01
CA ALA A 122 -8.61 12.65 -12.27
C ALA A 122 -8.92 13.67 -13.40
N GLY A 123 -8.07 13.73 -14.43
CA GLY A 123 -8.21 14.66 -15.56
C GLY A 123 -7.78 16.10 -15.27
N GLN A 124 -7.17 16.36 -14.12
CA GLN A 124 -6.62 17.67 -13.74
C GLN A 124 -5.09 17.62 -13.70
N ASP A 125 -4.45 18.74 -14.04
CA ASP A 125 -3.01 18.91 -13.88
C ASP A 125 -2.63 18.84 -12.40
N ALA A 126 -1.61 18.05 -12.10
CA ALA A 126 -1.11 17.82 -10.77
C ALA A 126 0.43 17.74 -10.79
N TYR A 127 1.03 17.83 -9.61
CA TYR A 127 2.47 17.73 -9.46
C TYR A 127 2.81 16.76 -8.34
N LYS A 128 3.56 15.70 -8.66
CA LYS A 128 3.92 14.63 -7.74
C LYS A 128 5.35 14.82 -7.28
N VAL A 129 5.55 14.75 -5.96
CA VAL A 129 6.86 14.77 -5.33
C VAL A 129 7.04 13.55 -4.45
N SER A 130 8.06 12.75 -4.74
CA SER A 130 8.54 11.66 -3.90
C SER A 130 9.80 12.12 -3.17
N PHE A 131 9.88 11.88 -1.87
CA PHE A 131 11.00 12.30 -1.03
C PHE A 131 11.32 11.23 0.01
N ALA A 132 12.52 11.31 0.59
CA ALA A 132 12.96 10.52 1.73
C ALA A 132 13.44 11.46 2.84
N ARG A 133 13.33 10.99 4.08
CA ARG A 133 13.93 11.59 5.27
C ARG A 133 14.33 10.47 6.23
N ALA A 134 15.29 10.71 7.12
CA ALA A 134 15.58 9.80 8.21
C ALA A 134 14.70 10.18 9.41
N ASP A 135 13.96 9.22 9.95
CA ASP A 135 13.45 9.36 11.32
C ASP A 135 14.62 9.05 12.25
N ILE A 136 15.09 10.08 12.96
CA ILE A 136 16.09 9.94 14.01
C ILE A 136 15.30 9.93 15.32
N ASP A 137 15.19 8.74 15.92
CA ASP A 137 14.63 8.53 17.27
C ASP A 137 15.49 9.20 18.35
#